data_AF-A0A0C9W4M5-F1
#
_entry.id   AF-A0A0C9W4M5-F1
#
_cell.length_a   1.000
_cell.length_b   1.000
_cell.length_c   1.000
_cell.angle_alpha   90.00
_cell.angle_beta   90.00
_cell.angle_gamma   90.00
#
_symmetry.space_group_name_H-M   'P 1'
#
loop_
_entity.id
_entity.type
_entity.pdbx_description
1 polymer ?
#
loop_
_entity_poly.entity_id
_entity_poly.type
_entity_poly.pdbx_seq_one_letter_code
_entity_poly.pdbx_strand_id
1 'polypeptide(L)'
;MRLSTISVLAISFSSVFAVPIASKRSPGFFGDLETGLKNLANSNATVSGVISTIGQSIANPKLTAARLEVVKSLSDTTGALNQISSQATASNNAGIAPLVTQAQQGVKQAQDGVDNIGEALVSGATPSKTDQKSVAVGIKQALLAINAMPAAVTTANSALSSAISSGQSAVASLSQGGQGVLSASGLSLTDLGLPADFATSDSLTS
;
A
#
# COMPACT_ATOMS: atom_id res chain seq x y z
N MET A 1 -31.56 -24.04 -40.96
CA MET A 1 -30.49 -23.34 -41.72
C MET A 1 -30.30 -21.98 -41.06
N ARG A 2 -29.17 -21.59 -40.45
CA ARG A 2 -27.76 -21.88 -40.72
C ARG A 2 -27.00 -22.28 -39.44
N LEU A 3 -25.97 -23.09 -39.66
CA LEU A 3 -24.98 -23.63 -38.72
C LEU A 3 -23.87 -22.63 -38.39
N SER A 4 -23.05 -23.02 -37.40
CA SER A 4 -21.59 -22.79 -37.29
C SER A 4 -21.17 -21.66 -36.33
N THR A 5 -20.17 -21.77 -35.44
CA THR A 5 -19.11 -22.79 -35.26
C THR A 5 -18.58 -22.70 -33.82
N ILE A 6 -18.23 -23.85 -33.23
CA ILE A 6 -17.40 -24.01 -32.02
C ILE A 6 -15.93 -23.85 -32.42
N SER A 7 -15.14 -23.08 -31.67
CA SER A 7 -13.68 -23.12 -31.77
C SER A 7 -13.08 -23.51 -30.41
N VAL A 8 -12.69 -24.79 -30.34
CA VAL A 8 -11.72 -25.32 -29.38
C VAL A 8 -10.34 -24.90 -29.85
N LEU A 9 -9.53 -24.31 -28.97
CA LEU A 9 -8.11 -24.10 -29.24
C LEU A 9 -7.28 -24.82 -28.17
N ALA A 10 -6.93 -26.07 -28.49
CA ALA A 10 -5.84 -26.77 -27.84
C ALA A 10 -4.55 -26.40 -28.56
N ILE A 11 -3.57 -25.87 -27.83
CA ILE A 11 -2.19 -25.74 -28.31
C ILE A 11 -1.31 -26.52 -27.35
N SER A 12 -0.90 -27.69 -27.80
CA SER A 12 0.20 -28.48 -27.25
C SER A 12 1.51 -28.07 -27.93
N PHE A 13 2.54 -27.77 -27.13
CA PHE A 13 3.94 -27.82 -27.55
C PHE A 13 4.74 -28.60 -26.51
N SER A 14 5.20 -29.78 -26.91
CA SER A 14 6.26 -30.52 -26.23
C SER A 14 7.58 -30.21 -26.91
N SER A 15 8.60 -29.78 -26.16
CA SER A 15 9.96 -30.31 -26.28
C SER A 15 10.88 -29.68 -25.23
N VAL A 16 11.43 -30.55 -24.40
CA VAL A 16 12.53 -30.28 -23.47
C VAL A 16 13.80 -30.01 -24.28
N PHE A 17 14.41 -28.84 -24.07
CA PHE A 17 15.84 -28.61 -24.33
C PHE A 17 16.47 -28.08 -23.06
N ALA A 18 17.41 -28.85 -22.51
CA ALA A 18 18.30 -28.43 -21.44
C ALA A 18 19.43 -27.58 -22.03
N VAL A 19 19.57 -26.33 -21.56
CA VAL A 19 20.79 -25.51 -21.68
C VAL A 19 20.84 -24.52 -20.49
N PRO A 20 22.02 -24.02 -20.11
CA PRO A 20 22.49 -23.94 -18.74
C PRO A 20 21.90 -22.75 -17.99
N ILE A 21 21.96 -22.83 -16.66
CA ILE A 21 21.70 -21.71 -15.75
C ILE A 21 22.72 -20.61 -16.05
N ALA A 22 22.33 -19.66 -16.90
CA ALA A 22 22.90 -18.33 -16.95
C ALA A 22 21.84 -17.39 -16.39
N SER A 23 22.01 -17.00 -15.13
CA SER A 23 21.23 -15.96 -14.47
C SER A 23 21.28 -14.66 -15.28
N LYS A 24 20.34 -14.47 -16.20
CA LYS A 24 20.00 -13.15 -16.71
C LYS A 24 19.34 -12.40 -15.57
N ARG A 25 20.14 -11.63 -14.82
CA ARG A 25 19.64 -10.55 -13.97
C ARG A 25 18.79 -9.64 -14.86
N SER A 26 17.49 -9.60 -14.60
CA SER A 26 16.58 -8.64 -15.23
C SER A 26 17.11 -7.23 -14.95
N PRO A 27 17.33 -6.39 -15.98
CA PRO A 27 17.90 -5.05 -15.81
C PRO A 27 16.95 -4.04 -15.13
N GLY A 28 15.73 -4.42 -14.74
CA GLY A 28 14.78 -3.52 -14.07
C GLY A 28 14.83 -3.54 -12.54
N PHE A 29 15.18 -4.67 -11.92
CA PHE A 29 15.02 -4.84 -10.47
C PHE A 29 15.91 -3.90 -9.65
N PHE A 30 17.18 -3.77 -10.03
CA PHE A 30 18.12 -2.89 -9.33
C PHE A 30 17.89 -1.41 -9.62
N GLY A 31 17.39 -1.07 -10.83
CA GLY A 31 17.06 0.32 -11.18
C GLY A 31 15.85 0.84 -10.42
N ASP A 32 14.81 0.01 -10.25
CA ASP A 32 13.64 0.34 -9.42
C ASP A 32 14.00 0.38 -7.92
N LEU A 33 14.91 -0.50 -7.47
CA LEU A 33 15.45 -0.46 -6.11
C LEU A 33 16.26 0.82 -5.84
N GLU A 34 17.09 1.22 -6.79
CA GLU A 34 17.93 2.42 -6.67
C GLU A 34 17.10 3.71 -6.71
N THR A 35 16.06 3.73 -7.55
CA THR A 35 15.08 4.83 -7.61
C THR A 35 14.23 4.88 -6.34
N GLY A 36 13.82 3.71 -5.82
CA GLY A 36 13.16 3.56 -4.52
C GLY A 36 14.02 4.08 -3.37
N LEU A 37 15.31 3.70 -3.34
CA LEU A 37 16.27 4.18 -2.32
C LEU A 37 16.49 5.69 -2.40
N LYS A 38 16.62 6.28 -3.60
CA LYS A 38 16.83 7.72 -3.78
C LYS A 38 15.61 8.54 -3.37
N ASN A 39 14.40 8.05 -3.63
CA ASN A 39 13.16 8.72 -3.20
C ASN A 39 12.91 8.53 -1.69
N LEU A 40 13.32 7.40 -1.11
CA LEU A 40 13.25 7.15 0.33
C LEU A 40 14.29 7.92 1.14
N ALA A 41 15.49 8.18 0.61
CA ALA A 41 16.51 9.01 1.29
C ALA A 41 16.05 10.46 1.52
N ASN A 42 15.08 10.93 0.73
CA ASN A 42 14.44 12.24 0.89
C ASN A 42 13.18 12.21 1.77
N SER A 43 12.72 11.02 2.18
CA SER A 43 11.57 10.82 3.06
C SER A 43 12.08 10.37 4.43
N ASN A 44 11.50 10.87 5.51
CA ASN A 44 11.92 10.59 6.90
C ASN A 44 11.63 9.13 7.36
N ALA A 45 11.71 8.14 6.45
CA ALA A 45 11.47 6.74 6.70
C ALA A 45 12.68 6.13 7.44
N THR A 46 12.42 5.50 8.57
CA THR A 46 13.40 4.83 9.42
C THR A 46 14.19 3.79 8.63
N VAL A 47 15.50 4.00 8.55
CA VAL A 47 16.51 3.19 7.83
C VAL A 47 16.44 1.69 8.15
N SER A 48 15.85 1.30 9.29
CA SER A 48 15.63 -0.09 9.72
C SER A 48 14.69 -0.89 8.80
N GLY A 49 13.63 -0.26 8.26
CA GLY A 49 12.68 -0.91 7.35
C GLY A 49 13.29 -1.27 5.98
N VAL A 50 14.33 -0.54 5.57
CA VAL A 50 15.00 -0.70 4.27
C VAL A 50 15.94 -1.91 4.27
N ILE A 51 16.70 -2.12 5.34
CA ILE A 51 17.67 -3.24 5.46
C ILE A 51 16.94 -4.60 5.51
N SER A 52 15.78 -4.65 6.18
CA SER A 52 14.83 -5.80 6.19
C SER A 52 14.36 -6.21 4.80
N THR A 53 14.01 -5.21 3.99
CA THR A 53 13.42 -5.39 2.67
C THR A 53 14.43 -5.98 1.67
N ILE A 54 15.73 -5.66 1.82
CA ILE A 54 16.80 -6.14 0.94
C ILE A 54 17.10 -7.64 1.17
N GLY A 55 17.07 -8.14 2.42
CA GLY A 55 17.32 -9.56 2.71
C GLY A 55 16.26 -10.51 2.13
N GLN A 56 15.00 -10.06 2.08
CA GLN A 56 13.87 -10.86 1.57
C GLN A 56 13.58 -10.72 0.09
N SER A 57 14.13 -9.67 -0.52
CA SER A 57 14.15 -9.47 -1.98
C SER A 57 14.64 -10.70 -2.75
N ILE A 58 15.46 -11.55 -2.13
CA ILE A 58 16.04 -12.74 -2.75
C ILE A 58 15.09 -13.96 -2.67
N ALA A 59 14.27 -14.07 -1.62
CA ALA A 59 13.41 -15.24 -1.40
C ALA A 59 11.97 -15.05 -1.91
N ASN A 60 11.43 -13.84 -1.86
CA ASN A 60 10.10 -13.52 -2.39
C ASN A 60 10.05 -12.09 -2.97
N PRO A 61 10.47 -11.90 -4.23
CA PRO A 61 10.56 -10.58 -4.84
C PRO A 61 9.21 -9.86 -4.96
N LYS A 62 8.09 -10.61 -5.06
CA LYS A 62 6.74 -10.03 -5.09
C LYS A 62 6.36 -9.40 -3.74
N LEU A 63 6.69 -10.08 -2.64
CA LEU A 63 6.43 -9.57 -1.30
C LEU A 63 7.26 -8.31 -1.02
N THR A 64 8.53 -8.29 -1.42
CA THR A 64 9.39 -7.12 -1.30
C THR A 64 8.83 -5.92 -2.08
N ALA A 65 8.47 -6.12 -3.36
CA ALA A 65 7.92 -5.04 -4.17
C ALA A 65 6.63 -4.46 -3.54
N ALA A 66 5.73 -5.32 -3.06
CA ALA A 66 4.51 -4.89 -2.39
C ALA A 66 4.80 -4.11 -1.09
N ARG A 67 5.77 -4.54 -0.28
CA ARG A 67 6.16 -3.82 0.95
C ARG A 67 6.80 -2.47 0.64
N LEU A 68 7.65 -2.38 -0.39
CA LEU A 68 8.24 -1.11 -0.82
C LEU A 68 7.15 -0.13 -1.29
N GLU A 69 6.16 -0.63 -2.02
CA GLU A 69 5.02 0.18 -2.46
C GLU A 69 4.19 0.69 -1.27
N VAL A 70 3.99 -0.13 -0.23
CA VAL A 70 3.36 0.31 1.03
C VAL A 70 4.16 1.41 1.69
N VAL A 71 5.48 1.24 1.86
CA VAL A 71 6.35 2.24 2.50
C VAL A 71 6.33 3.56 1.72
N LYS A 72 6.44 3.49 0.39
CA LYS A 72 6.35 4.66 -0.49
C LYS A 72 4.99 5.34 -0.33
N SER A 73 3.90 4.59 -0.41
CA SER A 73 2.54 5.13 -0.32
C SER A 73 2.21 5.69 1.06
N LEU A 74 2.79 5.17 2.15
CA LEU A 74 2.71 5.76 3.49
C LEU A 74 3.35 7.15 3.52
N SER A 75 4.52 7.30 2.89
CA SER A 75 5.20 8.58 2.74
C SER A 75 4.37 9.57 1.92
N ASP A 76 3.88 9.14 0.75
CA ASP A 76 3.05 9.95 -0.14
C ASP A 76 1.75 10.40 0.56
N THR A 77 1.11 9.50 1.32
CA THR A 77 -0.09 9.81 2.10
C THR A 77 0.19 10.82 3.19
N THR A 78 1.33 10.69 3.90
CA THR A 78 1.75 11.67 4.92
C THR A 78 1.99 13.05 4.31
N GLY A 79 2.67 13.09 3.16
CA GLY A 79 2.90 14.34 2.40
C GLY A 79 1.60 15.00 1.98
N ALA A 80 0.65 14.22 1.45
CA ALA A 80 -0.67 14.72 1.08
C ALA A 80 -1.46 15.24 2.28
N LEU A 81 -1.43 14.54 3.43
CA LEU A 81 -2.09 15.00 4.67
C LEU A 81 -1.52 16.32 5.19
N ASN A 82 -0.20 16.52 5.09
CA ASN A 82 0.43 17.80 5.44
C ASN A 82 -0.03 18.93 4.50
N GLN A 83 -0.14 18.66 3.19
CA GLN A 83 -0.67 19.61 2.22
C GLN A 83 -2.15 19.95 2.51
N ILE A 84 -2.99 18.94 2.77
CA ILE A 84 -4.40 19.13 3.14
C ILE A 84 -4.51 20.01 4.38
N SER A 85 -3.74 19.72 5.43
CA SER A 85 -3.73 20.49 6.68
C SER A 85 -3.37 21.97 6.45
N SER A 86 -2.32 22.20 5.67
CA SER A 86 -1.88 23.55 5.30
C SER A 86 -2.95 24.31 4.51
N GLN A 87 -3.53 23.68 3.48
CA GLN A 87 -4.57 24.31 2.65
C GLN A 87 -5.88 24.54 3.42
N ALA A 88 -6.27 23.60 4.30
CA ALA A 88 -7.47 23.73 5.13
C ALA A 88 -7.34 24.91 6.09
N THR A 89 -6.16 25.08 6.70
CA THR A 89 -5.86 26.24 7.56
C THR A 89 -5.90 27.54 6.78
N ALA A 90 -5.23 27.60 5.62
CA ALA A 90 -5.18 28.79 4.76
C ALA A 90 -6.57 29.21 4.23
N SER A 91 -7.53 28.27 4.16
CA SER A 91 -8.87 28.49 3.64
C SER A 91 -9.97 28.48 4.72
N ASN A 92 -9.61 28.50 6.01
CA ASN A 92 -10.55 28.48 7.14
C ASN A 92 -11.52 27.27 7.16
N ASN A 93 -11.09 26.11 6.65
CA ASN A 93 -11.84 24.86 6.67
C ASN A 93 -11.55 24.04 7.94
N ALA A 94 -11.94 24.55 9.11
CA ALA A 94 -11.61 23.95 10.41
C ALA A 94 -12.13 22.51 10.60
N GLY A 95 -13.22 22.13 9.91
CA GLY A 95 -13.78 20.76 9.96
C GLY A 95 -12.85 19.67 9.39
N ILE A 96 -11.83 20.05 8.63
CA ILE A 96 -10.85 19.11 8.05
C ILE A 96 -9.80 18.68 9.08
N ALA A 97 -9.47 19.51 10.07
CA ALA A 97 -8.43 19.22 11.07
C ALA A 97 -8.62 17.89 11.82
N PRO A 98 -9.80 17.56 12.40
CA PRO A 98 -9.99 16.28 13.07
C PRO A 98 -9.86 15.08 12.13
N LEU A 99 -10.27 15.22 10.86
CA LEU A 99 -10.13 14.17 9.85
C LEU A 99 -8.65 13.95 9.47
N VAL A 100 -7.86 15.02 9.36
CA VAL A 100 -6.40 14.90 9.16
C VAL A 100 -5.76 14.16 10.33
N THR A 101 -6.10 14.51 11.57
CA THR A 101 -5.58 13.82 12.76
C THR A 101 -5.96 12.34 12.77
N GLN A 102 -7.21 12.00 12.47
CA GLN A 102 -7.65 10.61 12.38
C GLN A 102 -6.91 9.84 11.27
N ALA A 103 -6.69 10.48 10.12
CA ALA A 103 -5.93 9.88 9.03
C ALA A 103 -4.46 9.65 9.40
N GLN A 104 -3.81 10.61 10.06
CA GLN A 104 -2.44 10.49 10.53
C GLN A 104 -2.28 9.38 11.57
N GLN A 105 -3.26 9.19 12.47
CA GLN A 105 -3.27 8.07 13.41
C GLN A 105 -3.34 6.72 12.67
N GLY A 106 -4.19 6.62 11.65
CA GLY A 106 -4.28 5.42 10.80
C GLY A 106 -2.97 5.13 10.06
N VAL A 107 -2.37 6.16 9.44
CA VAL A 107 -1.05 6.04 8.78
C VAL A 107 0.02 5.60 9.78
N LYS A 108 0.06 6.18 10.99
CA LYS A 108 1.02 5.80 12.03
C LYS A 108 0.83 4.33 12.45
N GLN A 109 -0.41 3.90 12.70
CA GLN A 109 -0.68 2.51 13.05
C GLN A 109 -0.24 1.55 11.94
N ALA A 110 -0.48 1.93 10.69
CA ALA A 110 -0.02 1.13 9.56
C ALA A 110 1.50 1.07 9.48
N GLN A 111 2.17 2.20 9.71
CA GLN A 111 3.63 2.28 9.75
C GLN A 111 4.23 1.43 10.88
N ASP A 112 3.71 1.56 12.11
CA ASP A 112 4.14 0.75 13.25
C ASP A 112 4.01 -0.76 12.94
N GLY A 113 2.91 -1.17 12.28
CA GLY A 113 2.73 -2.56 11.83
C GLY A 113 3.74 -2.99 10.76
N VAL A 114 4.03 -2.13 9.78
CA VAL A 114 5.05 -2.40 8.74
C VAL A 114 6.45 -2.52 9.33
N ASP A 115 6.77 -1.68 10.31
CA ASP A 115 8.07 -1.68 11.01
C ASP A 115 8.23 -2.97 11.83
N ASN A 116 7.24 -3.35 12.64
CA ASN A 116 7.26 -4.61 13.40
C ASN A 116 7.37 -5.85 12.48
N ILE A 117 6.63 -5.85 11.36
CA ILE A 117 6.78 -6.89 10.32
C ILE A 117 8.23 -6.89 9.82
N GLY A 118 8.80 -5.72 9.54
CA GLY A 118 10.19 -5.58 9.12
C GLY A 118 11.21 -6.14 10.12
N GLU A 119 11.01 -5.91 11.41
CA GLU A 119 11.87 -6.42 12.48
C GLU A 119 11.78 -7.94 12.63
N ALA A 120 10.56 -8.50 12.61
CA ALA A 120 10.36 -9.95 12.61
C ALA A 120 11.09 -10.60 11.43
N LEU A 121 11.00 -9.99 10.27
CA LEU A 121 11.62 -10.43 9.03
C LEU A 121 13.16 -10.36 9.06
N VAL A 122 13.76 -9.35 9.69
CA VAL A 122 15.22 -9.24 9.90
C VAL A 122 15.73 -10.30 10.87
N SER A 123 14.96 -10.58 11.92
CA SER A 123 15.31 -11.57 12.94
C SER A 123 15.05 -13.02 12.50
N GLY A 124 14.53 -13.23 11.27
CA GLY A 124 14.16 -14.56 10.77
C GLY A 124 12.88 -15.14 11.37
N ALA A 125 12.14 -14.33 12.13
CA ALA A 125 10.84 -14.67 12.67
C ALA A 125 9.74 -14.55 11.60
N THR A 126 8.65 -15.29 11.80
CA THR A 126 7.43 -15.11 11.00
C THR A 126 6.71 -13.85 11.48
N PRO A 127 6.29 -12.93 10.60
CA PRO A 127 5.50 -11.77 11.00
C PRO A 127 4.23 -12.17 11.74
N SER A 128 3.90 -11.43 12.79
CA SER A 128 2.69 -11.72 13.56
C SER A 128 1.43 -11.31 12.79
N LYS A 129 0.34 -12.05 13.00
CA LYS A 129 -0.98 -11.64 12.49
C LYS A 129 -1.45 -10.31 13.08
N THR A 130 -1.02 -9.99 14.30
CA THR A 130 -1.33 -8.71 14.97
C THR A 130 -0.75 -7.54 14.18
N ASP A 131 0.51 -7.62 13.76
CA ASP A 131 1.14 -6.52 13.01
C ASP A 131 0.52 -6.38 11.62
N GLN A 132 0.26 -7.50 10.94
CA GLN A 132 -0.45 -7.52 9.66
C GLN A 132 -1.85 -6.91 9.76
N LYS A 133 -2.57 -7.21 10.86
CA LYS A 133 -3.87 -6.60 11.17
C LYS A 133 -3.74 -5.11 11.44
N SER A 134 -2.72 -4.66 12.17
CA SER A 134 -2.44 -3.23 12.39
C SER A 134 -2.21 -2.48 11.09
N VAL A 135 -1.50 -3.06 10.12
CA VAL A 135 -1.37 -2.50 8.76
C VAL A 135 -2.73 -2.32 8.12
N ALA A 136 -3.54 -3.38 8.04
CA ALA A 136 -4.85 -3.33 7.40
C ALA A 136 -5.81 -2.33 8.08
N VAL A 137 -5.84 -2.30 9.42
CA VAL A 137 -6.67 -1.39 10.23
C VAL A 137 -6.23 0.07 10.08
N GLY A 138 -4.93 0.34 10.18
CA GLY A 138 -4.42 1.70 10.00
C GLY A 138 -4.71 2.27 8.62
N ILE A 139 -4.51 1.47 7.57
CA ILE A 139 -4.83 1.88 6.19
C ILE A 139 -6.33 2.17 6.03
N LYS A 140 -7.20 1.30 6.55
CA LYS A 140 -8.65 1.51 6.49
C LYS A 140 -9.07 2.79 7.21
N GLN A 141 -8.52 3.03 8.40
CA GLN A 141 -8.80 4.25 9.16
C GLN A 141 -8.37 5.50 8.39
N ALA A 142 -7.18 5.49 7.77
CA ALA A 142 -6.70 6.60 6.94
C ALA A 142 -7.61 6.85 5.73
N LEU A 143 -8.00 5.79 5.03
CA LEU A 143 -8.88 5.85 3.86
C LEU A 143 -10.23 6.48 4.21
N LEU A 144 -10.87 6.03 5.29
CA LEU A 144 -12.17 6.53 5.72
C LEU A 144 -12.11 8.01 6.09
N ALA A 145 -11.10 8.42 6.85
CA ALA A 145 -10.92 9.80 7.26
C ALA A 145 -10.70 10.73 6.06
N ILE A 146 -9.85 10.32 5.11
CA ILE A 146 -9.60 11.09 3.86
C ILE A 146 -10.87 11.17 3.00
N ASN A 147 -11.62 10.08 2.87
CA ASN A 147 -12.86 10.07 2.08
C ASN A 147 -14.00 10.90 2.69
N ALA A 148 -13.95 11.19 3.99
CA ALA A 148 -14.90 12.08 4.65
C ALA A 148 -14.57 13.58 4.44
N MET A 149 -13.34 13.92 4.05
CA MET A 149 -12.89 15.32 3.93
C MET A 149 -13.69 16.17 2.95
N PRO A 150 -14.09 15.70 1.75
CA PRO A 150 -14.89 16.51 0.83
C PRO A 150 -16.17 17.07 1.45
N ALA A 151 -16.85 16.29 2.30
CA ALA A 151 -18.08 16.70 2.96
C ALA A 151 -17.86 17.72 4.10
N ALA A 152 -16.62 17.82 4.61
CA ALA A 152 -16.24 18.76 5.66
C ALA A 152 -15.71 20.11 5.10
N VAL A 153 -15.62 20.27 3.79
CA VAL A 153 -15.24 21.55 3.14
C VAL A 153 -16.43 22.51 3.19
N THR A 154 -16.27 23.61 3.91
CA THR A 154 -17.30 24.67 4.04
C THR A 154 -16.97 25.91 3.24
N THR A 155 -15.69 26.16 2.97
CA THR A 155 -15.21 27.29 2.16
C THR A 155 -14.55 26.77 0.89
N ALA A 156 -15.09 27.14 -0.26
CA ALA A 156 -14.59 26.69 -1.55
C ALA A 156 -13.13 27.10 -1.77
N ASN A 157 -12.26 26.12 -2.02
CA ASN A 157 -10.86 26.32 -2.31
C ASN A 157 -10.35 25.21 -3.23
N SER A 158 -9.98 25.55 -4.46
CA SER A 158 -9.53 24.58 -5.47
C SER A 158 -8.22 23.90 -5.11
N ALA A 159 -7.32 24.57 -4.39
CA ALA A 159 -6.06 23.98 -3.92
C ALA A 159 -6.33 22.94 -2.83
N LEU A 160 -7.25 23.19 -1.90
CA LEU A 160 -7.70 22.22 -0.91
C LEU A 160 -8.38 21.02 -1.58
N SER A 161 -9.31 21.24 -2.52
CA SER A 161 -9.95 20.16 -3.26
C SER A 161 -8.93 19.31 -4.02
N SER A 162 -7.92 19.94 -4.63
CA SER A 162 -6.83 19.23 -5.32
C SER A 162 -5.97 18.42 -4.34
N ALA A 163 -5.64 18.99 -3.18
CA ALA A 163 -4.90 18.30 -2.13
C ALA A 163 -5.67 17.09 -1.57
N ILE A 164 -6.99 17.21 -1.38
CA ILE A 164 -7.85 16.09 -0.97
C ILE A 164 -7.85 14.98 -2.02
N SER A 165 -8.02 15.31 -3.31
CA SER A 165 -7.96 14.31 -4.39
C SER A 165 -6.60 13.60 -4.49
N SER A 166 -5.51 14.34 -4.29
CA SER A 166 -4.16 13.76 -4.20
C SER A 166 -4.04 12.83 -2.99
N GLY A 167 -4.58 13.22 -1.84
CA GLY A 167 -4.65 12.37 -0.64
C GLY A 167 -5.45 11.09 -0.86
N GLN A 168 -6.60 11.17 -1.52
CA GLN A 168 -7.43 10.02 -1.90
C GLN A 168 -6.67 9.05 -2.82
N SER A 169 -5.91 9.59 -3.78
CA SER A 169 -5.08 8.79 -4.68
C SER A 169 -3.94 8.10 -3.93
N ALA A 170 -3.24 8.82 -3.05
CA ALA A 170 -2.13 8.28 -2.27
C ALA A 170 -2.58 7.15 -1.33
N VAL A 171 -3.71 7.34 -0.61
CA VAL A 171 -4.24 6.31 0.29
C VAL A 171 -4.85 5.11 -0.48
N ALA A 172 -5.34 5.32 -1.70
CA ALA A 172 -5.76 4.22 -2.58
C ALA A 172 -4.56 3.37 -3.01
N SER A 173 -3.44 3.98 -3.41
CA SER A 173 -2.19 3.27 -3.70
C SER A 173 -1.68 2.51 -2.47
N LEU A 174 -1.74 3.14 -1.29
CA LEU A 174 -1.39 2.48 -0.02
C LEU A 174 -2.24 1.23 0.23
N SER A 175 -3.55 1.32 0.02
CA SER A 175 -4.47 0.18 0.15
C SER A 175 -4.16 -0.94 -0.84
N GLN A 176 -3.88 -0.61 -2.11
CA GLN A 176 -3.47 -1.58 -3.12
C GLN A 176 -2.15 -2.27 -2.76
N GLY A 177 -1.16 -1.50 -2.29
CA GLY A 177 0.10 -2.05 -1.78
C GLY A 177 -0.13 -3.02 -0.62
N GLY A 178 -0.97 -2.64 0.35
CA GLY A 178 -1.31 -3.49 1.49
C GLY A 178 -1.99 -4.81 1.08
N GLN A 179 -2.92 -4.75 0.13
CA GLN A 179 -3.54 -5.95 -0.45
C GLN A 179 -2.52 -6.81 -1.20
N GLY A 180 -1.58 -6.19 -1.92
CA GLY A 180 -0.46 -6.86 -2.57
C GLY A 180 0.41 -7.63 -1.57
N VAL A 181 0.68 -7.06 -0.39
CA VAL A 181 1.44 -7.73 0.67
C VAL A 181 0.70 -8.98 1.19
N LEU A 182 -0.61 -8.87 1.43
CA LEU A 182 -1.42 -10.01 1.88
C LEU A 182 -1.45 -11.12 0.83
N SER A 183 -1.73 -10.77 -0.43
CA SER A 183 -1.77 -11.72 -1.54
C SER A 183 -0.41 -12.40 -1.77
N ALA A 184 0.69 -11.65 -1.74
CA ALA A 184 2.05 -12.19 -1.88
C ALA A 184 2.47 -13.10 -0.71
N SER A 185 1.81 -12.95 0.43
CA SER A 185 1.99 -13.79 1.62
C SER A 185 1.02 -14.98 1.68
N GLY A 186 0.12 -15.13 0.70
CA GLY A 186 -0.91 -16.16 0.71
C GLY A 186 -1.96 -15.98 1.80
N LEU A 187 -2.17 -14.75 2.26
CA LEU A 187 -3.10 -14.39 3.33
C LEU A 187 -4.31 -13.61 2.78
N SER A 188 -5.44 -13.79 3.44
CA SER A 188 -6.66 -13.02 3.26
C SER A 188 -6.95 -12.14 4.49
N LEU A 189 -7.84 -11.16 4.35
CA LEU A 189 -8.31 -10.36 5.50
C LEU A 189 -8.97 -11.25 6.57
N THR A 190 -9.68 -12.30 6.15
CA THR A 190 -10.27 -13.30 7.05
C THR A 190 -9.22 -14.09 7.83
N ASP A 191 -8.04 -14.36 7.24
CA ASP A 191 -6.94 -15.03 7.95
C ASP A 191 -6.36 -14.17 9.09
N LEU A 192 -6.56 -12.85 9.01
CA LEU A 192 -6.22 -11.87 10.04
C LEU A 192 -7.32 -11.70 11.10
N GLY A 193 -8.43 -12.43 10.99
CA GLY A 193 -9.60 -12.24 11.85
C GLY A 193 -10.26 -10.87 11.64
N LEU A 194 -10.21 -10.36 10.40
CA LEU A 194 -11.00 -9.22 9.94
C LEU A 194 -12.22 -9.73 9.18
N PRO A 195 -13.36 -9.01 9.24
CA PRO A 195 -14.56 -9.43 8.53
C PRO A 195 -14.36 -9.37 7.01
N ALA A 196 -15.11 -10.18 6.25
CA ALA A 196 -14.92 -10.30 4.80
C ALA A 196 -15.22 -8.99 4.04
N ASP A 197 -16.07 -8.14 4.60
CA ASP A 197 -16.44 -6.82 4.09
C ASP A 197 -15.47 -5.71 4.55
N PHE A 198 -14.38 -6.05 5.25
CA PHE A 198 -13.45 -5.07 5.79
C PHE A 198 -12.85 -4.15 4.72
N ALA A 199 -12.68 -4.62 3.49
CA ALA A 199 -12.19 -3.81 2.37
C ALA A 199 -13.23 -2.82 1.80
N THR A 200 -14.51 -3.01 2.12
CA THR A 200 -15.59 -2.12 1.67
C THR A 200 -15.74 -0.93 2.62
N SER A 201 -15.97 0.25 2.05
CA SER A 201 -16.08 1.53 2.79
C SER A 201 -17.30 1.62 3.71
N ASP A 202 -18.25 0.69 3.61
CA ASP A 202 -19.58 0.81 4.22
C ASP A 202 -19.69 0.24 5.65
N SER A 203 -18.66 -0.48 6.14
CA SER A 203 -18.78 -1.33 7.34
C SER A 203 -18.71 -0.60 8.71
N LEU A 204 -19.02 0.70 8.82
CA LEU A 204 -18.97 1.45 10.09
C LEU A 204 -20.30 2.13 10.48
N THR A 205 -21.41 1.76 9.84
CA THR A 205 -22.74 2.26 10.22
C THR A 205 -23.52 1.36 11.17
N SER A 206 -22.89 0.33 11.74
CA SER A 206 -23.52 -0.61 12.68
C SER A 206 -22.96 -0.49 14.09
#